data_AF-A0A6P2B2L5-F1
#
_entry.id   AF-A0A6P2B2L5-F1
#
_cell.length_a   1.000
_cell.length_b   1.000
_cell.length_c   1.000
_cell.angle_alpha   90.00
_cell.angle_beta   90.00
_cell.angle_gamma   90.00
#
_symmetry.space_group_name_H-M   'P 1'
#
loop_
_entity.id
_entity.type
_entity.pdbx_description
1 polymer ?
#
loop_
_entity_poly.entity_id
_entity_poly.type
_entity_poly.pdbx_seq_one_letter_code
_entity_poly.pdbx_strand_id
1 'polypeptide(L)'
;MGIQLDWEVEAEHTARRSISEDPDARRQRRMGVVRVMFTFGLLALIAGGVAFFVVQQIERINERIETNLRDTVQAEITALRIGDWTAYSRFQRSASEDWIRVQRTQFERYQDILLQSENTRLTGQIIDVTIDDPRARVKIQEIIDGVPYTRVWFYWLYEPIIDDEGRELMPGGWYHVPPDYTFWGNSQLYEGDYVTVAYRDVDADFGASLGQSLDDWTAFACGAFNCENLPHIRVQVAPQDSRELAWAPGNILSEEWVLLVSSPFADRARSDMPFSPNLRVETATLLAERLTAFQANDQRMLTIDANYNHQAVITWLVGHFVQINTGAHFIDSLVAGYGQSAAGELIRRTPPTADSGFISEITGAPLDESGLDWRDFFTWRLRQEYALWERGLMNDYLMLYDGGDPNIRQGARERFERGIESGEWEVVSVGTTSPTADGQTQVLATVATPDEETFQVVFRLVNNHWLRAS
;
A
#
# COMPACT_ATOMS: atom_id res chain seq x y z
N MET A 1 24.38 -44.60 -71.67
CA MET A 1 23.51 -45.00 -72.79
C MET A 1 22.54 -43.87 -73.03
N GLY A 2 22.85 -43.03 -74.02
CA GLY A 2 21.97 -41.96 -74.47
C GLY A 2 21.00 -42.49 -75.53
N ILE A 3 19.79 -41.97 -75.51
CA ILE A 3 18.86 -42.06 -76.62
C ILE A 3 18.86 -40.67 -77.26
N GLN A 4 19.49 -40.59 -78.42
CA GLN A 4 19.35 -39.49 -79.36
C GLN A 4 17.97 -39.60 -80.01
N LEU A 5 17.21 -38.51 -80.02
CA LEU A 5 16.12 -38.33 -80.95
C LEU A 5 16.45 -37.12 -81.80
N ASP A 6 16.85 -37.43 -83.03
CA ASP A 6 16.89 -36.51 -84.17
C ASP A 6 15.50 -35.92 -84.39
N TRP A 7 15.45 -34.60 -84.53
CA TRP A 7 14.45 -33.95 -85.36
C TRP A 7 15.15 -32.87 -86.17
N GLU A 8 15.48 -33.23 -87.40
CA GLU A 8 15.89 -32.28 -88.44
C GLU A 8 14.65 -31.52 -88.95
N VAL A 9 14.60 -30.25 -88.57
CA VAL A 9 14.34 -29.07 -89.41
C VAL A 9 13.48 -29.26 -90.67
N GLU A 10 12.27 -28.70 -90.63
CA GLU A 10 11.73 -27.96 -91.77
C GLU A 10 11.62 -26.48 -91.40
N ALA A 11 12.51 -25.70 -91.98
CA ALA A 11 12.57 -24.26 -91.90
C ALA A 11 11.43 -23.67 -92.74
N GLU A 12 10.32 -23.31 -92.09
CA GLU A 12 9.33 -22.44 -92.71
C GLU A 12 9.56 -21.00 -92.24
N HIS A 13 10.19 -20.23 -93.12
CA HIS A 13 10.31 -18.78 -93.09
C HIS A 13 8.91 -18.14 -93.10
N THR A 14 8.23 -18.08 -91.96
CA THR A 14 7.13 -17.16 -91.76
C THR A 14 7.69 -15.82 -91.32
N ALA A 15 7.82 -14.94 -92.31
CA ALA A 15 8.09 -13.53 -92.14
C ALA A 15 7.33 -12.99 -90.92
N ARG A 16 8.07 -12.50 -89.92
CA ARG A 16 7.54 -11.59 -88.90
C ARG A 16 7.05 -10.33 -89.62
N ARG A 17 5.85 -10.39 -90.20
CA ARG A 17 5.02 -9.20 -90.37
C ARG A 17 4.76 -8.73 -88.95
N SER A 18 5.45 -7.69 -88.55
CA SER A 18 4.99 -6.80 -87.49
C SER A 18 3.61 -6.30 -87.93
N ILE A 19 2.58 -7.07 -87.62
CA ILE A 19 1.21 -6.58 -87.58
C ILE A 19 1.26 -5.55 -86.47
N SER A 20 1.54 -4.30 -86.86
CA SER A 20 1.27 -3.15 -86.02
C SER A 20 -0.20 -3.28 -85.66
N GLU A 21 -0.45 -3.67 -84.41
CA GLU A 21 -1.78 -3.70 -83.82
C GLU A 21 -2.47 -2.40 -84.23
N ASP A 22 -3.60 -2.52 -84.92
CA ASP A 22 -4.38 -1.41 -85.43
C ASP A 22 -4.42 -0.30 -84.35
N PRO A 23 -3.95 0.93 -84.65
CA PRO A 23 -3.86 1.98 -83.64
C PRO A 23 -5.20 2.23 -82.94
N ASP A 24 -6.32 1.95 -83.61
CA ASP A 24 -7.64 2.05 -83.03
C ASP A 24 -7.98 0.85 -82.11
N ALA A 25 -7.51 -0.36 -82.41
CA ALA A 25 -7.65 -1.53 -81.52
C ALA A 25 -6.81 -1.41 -80.23
N ARG A 26 -5.60 -0.83 -80.31
CA ARG A 26 -4.78 -0.48 -79.13
C ARG A 26 -5.44 0.59 -78.26
N ARG A 27 -6.02 1.62 -78.89
CA ARG A 27 -6.77 2.66 -78.18
C ARG A 27 -8.02 2.09 -77.49
N GLN A 28 -8.76 1.20 -78.14
CA GLN A 28 -9.95 0.57 -77.55
C GLN A 28 -9.61 -0.34 -76.37
N ARG A 29 -8.54 -1.14 -76.43
CA ARG A 29 -8.08 -1.95 -75.29
C ARG A 29 -7.59 -1.09 -74.12
N ARG A 30 -6.82 -0.04 -74.39
CA ARG A 30 -6.39 0.91 -73.34
C ARG A 30 -7.58 1.64 -72.71
N MET A 31 -8.58 2.04 -73.50
CA MET A 31 -9.80 2.64 -72.97
C MET A 31 -10.64 1.64 -72.14
N GLY A 32 -10.67 0.36 -72.53
CA GLY A 32 -11.31 -0.71 -71.75
C GLY A 32 -10.64 -0.94 -70.41
N VAL A 33 -9.30 -1.05 -70.39
CA VAL A 33 -8.52 -1.20 -69.15
C VAL A 33 -8.65 0.03 -68.26
N VAL A 34 -8.59 1.24 -68.82
CA VAL A 34 -8.81 2.49 -68.08
C VAL A 34 -10.23 2.57 -67.52
N ARG A 35 -11.27 2.14 -68.26
CA ARG A 35 -12.64 2.09 -67.74
C ARG A 35 -12.76 1.12 -66.57
N VAL A 36 -12.19 -0.08 -66.66
CA VAL A 36 -12.21 -1.06 -65.56
C VAL A 36 -11.45 -0.52 -64.36
N MET A 37 -10.25 0.03 -64.54
CA MET A 37 -9.49 0.69 -63.47
C MET A 37 -10.25 1.86 -62.84
N PHE A 38 -10.93 2.68 -63.65
CA PHE A 38 -11.75 3.79 -63.15
C PHE A 38 -12.96 3.29 -62.36
N THR A 39 -13.59 2.19 -62.81
CA THR A 39 -14.73 1.60 -62.11
C THR A 39 -14.30 1.01 -60.76
N PHE A 40 -13.18 0.28 -60.72
CA PHE A 40 -12.60 -0.22 -59.47
C PHE A 40 -12.10 0.90 -58.57
N GLY A 41 -11.46 1.94 -59.13
CA GLY A 41 -11.03 3.12 -58.38
C GLY A 41 -12.22 3.88 -57.77
N LEU A 42 -13.31 4.01 -58.52
CA LEU A 42 -14.56 4.61 -58.03
C LEU A 42 -15.19 3.77 -56.92
N LEU A 43 -15.25 2.44 -57.09
CA LEU A 43 -15.76 1.54 -56.05
C LEU A 43 -14.90 1.57 -54.78
N ALA A 44 -13.57 1.58 -54.92
CA ALA A 44 -12.65 1.71 -53.80
C ALA A 44 -12.81 3.06 -53.09
N LEU A 45 -13.03 4.15 -53.83
CA LEU A 45 -13.30 5.48 -53.28
C LEU A 45 -14.63 5.50 -52.52
N ILE A 46 -15.69 4.92 -53.07
CA ILE A 46 -17.00 4.80 -52.39
C ILE A 46 -16.86 3.96 -51.12
N ALA A 47 -16.21 2.79 -51.19
CA ALA A 47 -15.99 1.94 -50.03
C ALA A 47 -15.14 2.62 -48.94
N GLY A 48 -14.08 3.33 -49.35
CA GLY A 48 -13.26 4.14 -48.45
C GLY A 48 -14.06 5.29 -47.81
N GLY A 49 -14.92 5.95 -48.57
CA GLY A 49 -15.82 6.99 -48.07
C GLY A 49 -16.83 6.48 -47.04
N VAL A 50 -17.42 5.29 -47.29
CA VAL A 50 -18.33 4.64 -46.33
C VAL A 50 -17.58 4.24 -45.06
N ALA A 51 -16.42 3.60 -45.17
CA ALA A 51 -15.61 3.21 -44.02
C ALA A 51 -15.21 4.44 -43.18
N PHE A 52 -14.76 5.52 -43.83
CA PHE A 52 -14.44 6.78 -43.15
C PHE A 52 -15.66 7.39 -42.45
N PHE A 53 -16.82 7.41 -43.10
CA PHE A 53 -18.06 7.91 -42.50
C PHE A 53 -18.50 7.09 -41.27
N VAL A 54 -18.37 5.76 -41.34
CA VAL A 54 -18.69 4.86 -40.21
C VAL A 54 -17.76 5.13 -39.02
N VAL A 55 -16.45 5.23 -39.24
CA VAL A 55 -15.48 5.56 -38.17
C VAL A 55 -15.80 6.91 -37.52
N GLN A 56 -16.08 7.93 -38.34
CA GLN A 56 -16.48 9.25 -37.86
C GLN A 56 -17.78 9.24 -37.06
N GLN A 57 -18.75 8.41 -37.43
CA GLN A 57 -19.98 8.26 -36.65
C GLN A 57 -19.72 7.56 -35.31
N ILE A 58 -18.89 6.54 -35.28
CA ILE A 58 -18.51 5.85 -34.04
C ILE A 58 -17.80 6.81 -33.09
N GLU A 59 -16.85 7.61 -33.57
CA GLU A 59 -16.15 8.63 -32.77
C GLU A 59 -17.13 9.63 -32.16
N ARG A 60 -18.06 10.18 -32.95
CA ARG A 60 -19.09 11.12 -32.44
C ARG A 60 -20.03 10.50 -31.43
N ILE A 61 -20.41 9.23 -31.61
CA ILE A 61 -21.25 8.52 -30.65
C ILE A 61 -20.49 8.34 -29.34
N ASN A 62 -19.22 7.93 -29.40
CA ASN A 62 -18.37 7.76 -28.22
C ASN A 62 -18.17 9.08 -27.46
N GLU A 63 -17.85 10.17 -28.17
CA GLU A 63 -17.73 11.51 -27.59
C GLU A 63 -19.02 11.96 -26.89
N ARG A 64 -20.17 11.69 -27.50
CA ARG A 64 -21.47 12.02 -26.91
C ARG A 64 -21.77 11.17 -25.68
N ILE A 65 -21.47 9.88 -25.73
CA ILE A 65 -21.65 8.96 -24.60
C ILE A 65 -20.79 9.41 -23.42
N GLU A 66 -19.53 9.77 -23.66
CA GLU A 66 -18.62 10.28 -22.64
C GLU A 66 -19.07 11.64 -22.09
N THR A 67 -19.49 12.57 -22.96
CA THR A 67 -20.00 13.88 -22.53
C THR A 67 -21.21 13.73 -21.62
N ASN A 68 -22.17 12.88 -21.98
CA ASN A 68 -23.33 12.58 -21.15
C ASN A 68 -22.94 11.97 -19.79
N LEU A 69 -21.89 11.14 -19.74
CA LEU A 69 -21.38 10.59 -18.48
C LEU A 69 -20.81 11.71 -17.59
N ARG A 70 -19.98 12.58 -18.17
CA ARG A 70 -19.38 13.72 -17.45
C ARG A 70 -20.44 14.67 -16.91
N ASP A 71 -21.47 14.98 -17.69
CA ASP A 71 -22.60 15.81 -17.27
C ASP A 71 -23.39 15.16 -16.12
N THR A 72 -23.57 13.84 -16.18
CA THR A 72 -24.23 13.04 -15.14
C THR A 72 -23.46 13.11 -13.82
N VAL A 73 -22.15 12.85 -13.87
CA VAL A 73 -21.25 12.94 -12.71
C VAL A 73 -21.28 14.36 -12.11
N GLN A 74 -21.22 15.39 -12.96
CA GLN A 74 -21.25 16.78 -12.52
C GLN A 74 -22.60 17.14 -11.85
N ALA A 75 -23.72 16.66 -12.40
CA ALA A 75 -25.04 16.88 -11.82
C ALA A 75 -25.20 16.16 -10.48
N GLU A 76 -24.71 14.92 -10.36
CA GLU A 76 -24.71 14.15 -9.12
C GLU A 76 -23.89 14.83 -8.02
N ILE A 77 -22.67 15.29 -8.33
CA ILE A 77 -21.82 16.02 -7.38
C ILE A 77 -22.44 17.37 -7.02
N THR A 78 -23.08 18.05 -7.96
CA THR A 78 -23.81 19.30 -7.68
C THR A 78 -24.94 19.04 -6.68
N ALA A 79 -25.71 17.96 -6.84
CA ALA A 79 -26.74 17.57 -5.90
C ALA A 79 -26.18 17.29 -4.49
N LEU A 80 -25.01 16.65 -4.39
CA LEU A 80 -24.31 16.46 -3.12
C LEU A 80 -23.92 17.80 -2.47
N ARG A 81 -23.36 18.74 -3.23
CA ARG A 81 -22.94 20.05 -2.72
C ARG A 81 -24.08 20.89 -2.16
N ILE A 82 -25.26 20.83 -2.79
CA ILE A 82 -26.43 21.63 -2.36
C ILE A 82 -27.29 20.90 -1.32
N GLY A 83 -26.97 19.65 -0.99
CA GLY A 83 -27.75 18.86 -0.05
C GLY A 83 -29.13 18.43 -0.57
N ASP A 84 -29.29 18.25 -1.89
CA ASP A 84 -30.55 17.77 -2.47
C ASP A 84 -30.52 16.25 -2.68
N TRP A 85 -31.03 15.51 -1.71
CA TRP A 85 -31.18 14.07 -1.82
C TRP A 85 -32.04 13.65 -3.02
N THR A 86 -33.10 14.39 -3.33
CA THR A 86 -34.03 14.01 -4.40
C THR A 86 -33.34 14.11 -5.75
N ALA A 87 -32.52 15.13 -5.96
CA ALA A 87 -31.67 15.24 -7.14
C ALA A 87 -30.57 14.16 -7.16
N TYR A 88 -29.91 13.91 -6.03
CA TYR A 88 -28.82 12.92 -5.94
C TYR A 88 -29.30 11.49 -6.21
N SER A 89 -30.40 11.08 -5.58
CA SER A 89 -30.94 9.72 -5.69
C SER A 89 -31.47 9.37 -7.08
N ARG A 90 -31.78 10.35 -7.93
CA ARG A 90 -32.21 10.11 -9.32
C ARG A 90 -31.09 9.52 -10.19
N PHE A 91 -29.83 9.73 -9.82
CA PHE A 91 -28.68 9.17 -10.52
C PHE A 91 -28.31 7.78 -10.02
N GLN A 92 -28.94 7.30 -8.94
CA GLN A 92 -28.62 6.00 -8.34
C GLN A 92 -29.50 4.90 -8.93
N ARG A 93 -28.89 3.78 -9.34
CA ARG A 93 -29.64 2.60 -9.79
C ARG A 93 -28.94 1.32 -9.35
N SER A 94 -29.72 0.34 -8.92
CA SER A 94 -29.24 -1.01 -8.59
C SER A 94 -30.39 -2.00 -8.68
N ALA A 95 -30.05 -3.28 -8.81
CA ALA A 95 -31.01 -4.38 -8.66
C ALA A 95 -31.45 -4.58 -7.19
N SER A 96 -30.69 -4.08 -6.22
CA SER A 96 -30.97 -4.22 -4.78
C SER A 96 -31.43 -2.91 -4.14
N GLU A 97 -32.39 -3.01 -3.21
CA GLU A 97 -32.82 -1.88 -2.38
C GLU A 97 -31.72 -1.41 -1.41
N ASP A 98 -30.78 -2.30 -1.06
CA ASP A 98 -29.66 -1.99 -0.17
C ASP A 98 -28.75 -0.89 -0.74
N TRP A 99 -28.63 -0.78 -2.06
CA TRP A 99 -27.83 0.26 -2.68
C TRP A 99 -28.31 1.66 -2.34
N ILE A 100 -29.62 1.91 -2.45
CA ILE A 100 -30.19 3.22 -2.12
C ILE A 100 -29.99 3.55 -0.64
N ARG A 101 -30.01 2.54 0.24
CA ARG A 101 -29.70 2.72 1.66
C ARG A 101 -28.23 3.08 1.89
N VAL A 102 -27.30 2.37 1.25
CA VAL A 102 -25.86 2.70 1.31
C VAL A 102 -25.64 4.13 0.81
N GLN A 103 -26.27 4.50 -0.30
CA GLN A 103 -26.18 5.85 -0.86
C GLN A 103 -26.80 6.92 0.04
N ARG A 104 -27.86 6.60 0.78
CA ARG A 104 -28.41 7.49 1.82
C ARG A 104 -27.38 7.79 2.89
N THR A 105 -26.76 6.75 3.44
CA THR A 105 -25.73 6.90 4.48
C THR A 105 -24.51 7.65 3.96
N GLN A 106 -24.07 7.39 2.72
CA GLN A 106 -22.97 8.15 2.10
C GLN A 106 -23.34 9.62 1.92
N PHE A 107 -24.56 9.92 1.45
CA PHE A 107 -25.04 11.28 1.29
C PHE A 107 -25.03 12.04 2.62
N GLU A 108 -25.57 11.45 3.69
CA GLU A 108 -25.58 12.03 5.03
C GLU A 108 -24.16 12.29 5.54
N ARG A 109 -23.25 11.32 5.37
CA ARG A 109 -21.82 11.49 5.71
C ARG A 109 -21.19 12.67 4.97
N TYR A 110 -21.49 12.86 3.69
CA TYR A 110 -20.99 14.03 2.95
C TYR A 110 -21.57 15.34 3.48
N GLN A 111 -22.86 15.38 3.85
CA GLN A 111 -23.45 16.56 4.47
C GLN A 111 -22.76 16.88 5.80
N ASP A 112 -22.49 15.88 6.63
CA ASP A 112 -21.79 16.06 7.90
C ASP A 112 -20.38 16.62 7.70
N ILE A 113 -19.60 16.08 6.74
CA ILE A 113 -18.26 16.59 6.44
C ILE A 113 -18.33 18.04 5.94
N LEU A 114 -19.27 18.38 5.05
CA LEU A 114 -19.44 19.73 4.53
C LEU A 114 -19.87 20.73 5.62
N LEU A 115 -20.61 20.28 6.63
CA LEU A 115 -21.00 21.11 7.79
C LEU A 115 -19.85 21.30 8.78
N GLN A 116 -18.98 20.31 8.96
CA GLN A 116 -17.90 20.33 9.94
C GLN A 116 -16.62 21.01 9.44
N SER A 117 -16.41 21.09 8.12
CA SER A 117 -15.16 21.55 7.52
C SER A 117 -15.36 22.63 6.46
N GLU A 118 -14.87 23.84 6.73
CA GLU A 118 -14.84 24.94 5.75
C GLU A 118 -13.86 24.70 4.59
N ASN A 119 -12.90 23.79 4.78
CA ASN A 119 -11.86 23.47 3.79
C ASN A 119 -12.23 22.27 2.91
N THR A 120 -13.39 21.66 3.12
CA THR A 120 -13.88 20.57 2.28
C THR A 120 -14.54 21.12 1.02
N ARG A 121 -14.13 20.60 -0.13
CA ARG A 121 -14.67 20.93 -1.46
C ARG A 121 -14.84 19.66 -2.28
N LEU A 122 -16.09 19.30 -2.57
CA LEU A 122 -16.38 18.27 -3.57
C LEU A 122 -16.11 18.86 -4.95
N THR A 123 -14.90 18.74 -5.51
CA THR A 123 -14.47 19.56 -6.67
C THR A 123 -15.23 19.27 -7.96
N GLY A 124 -15.78 18.06 -8.10
CA GLY A 124 -16.40 17.62 -9.35
C GLY A 124 -15.41 17.42 -10.49
N GLN A 125 -14.12 17.53 -10.21
CA GLN A 125 -13.08 17.33 -11.19
C GLN A 125 -12.94 15.83 -11.47
N ILE A 126 -13.21 15.47 -12.71
CA ILE A 126 -12.99 14.12 -13.22
C ILE A 126 -11.52 14.00 -13.63
N ILE A 127 -10.78 13.12 -12.95
CA ILE A 127 -9.37 12.84 -13.19
C ILE A 127 -9.23 11.89 -14.38
N ASP A 128 -10.05 10.85 -14.42
CA ASP A 128 -9.99 9.79 -15.43
C ASP A 128 -11.38 9.21 -15.69
N VAL A 129 -11.61 8.76 -16.92
CA VAL A 129 -12.83 8.09 -17.37
C VAL A 129 -12.43 6.87 -18.19
N THR A 130 -12.88 5.69 -17.79
CA THR A 130 -12.82 4.49 -18.65
C THR A 130 -14.22 4.04 -18.98
N ILE A 131 -14.51 3.82 -20.26
CA ILE A 131 -15.79 3.29 -20.76
C ILE A 131 -15.53 1.95 -21.45
N ASP A 132 -16.32 0.94 -21.07
CA ASP A 132 -16.38 -0.40 -21.66
C ASP A 132 -17.87 -0.76 -21.78
N ASP A 133 -18.50 -0.30 -22.89
CA ASP A 133 -19.96 -0.32 -23.10
C ASP A 133 -20.60 -1.66 -22.68
N PRO A 134 -21.58 -1.67 -21.75
CA PRO A 134 -22.37 -0.53 -21.22
C PRO A 134 -21.92 0.03 -19.86
N ARG A 135 -20.71 -0.28 -19.39
CA ARG A 135 -20.22 0.19 -18.09
C ARG A 135 -19.16 1.26 -18.22
N ALA A 136 -19.03 2.09 -17.19
CA ALA A 136 -17.97 3.06 -17.06
C ALA A 136 -17.48 3.16 -15.62
N ARG A 137 -16.25 3.63 -15.46
CA ARG A 137 -15.70 4.03 -14.17
C ARG A 137 -15.12 5.42 -14.30
N VAL A 138 -15.25 6.19 -13.24
CA VAL A 138 -14.85 7.59 -13.19
C VAL A 138 -14.03 7.80 -11.93
N LYS A 139 -12.81 8.32 -12.09
CA LYS A 139 -11.99 8.80 -10.96
C LYS A 139 -12.33 10.26 -10.70
N ILE A 140 -12.80 10.57 -9.50
CA ILE A 140 -13.28 11.90 -9.13
C ILE A 140 -12.41 12.44 -8.01
N GLN A 141 -12.01 13.71 -8.12
CA GLN A 141 -11.29 14.41 -7.08
C GLN A 141 -12.22 15.05 -6.05
N GLU A 142 -11.87 14.89 -4.79
CA GLU A 142 -12.46 15.58 -3.65
C GLU A 142 -11.34 16.24 -2.85
N ILE A 143 -11.57 17.40 -2.27
CA ILE A 143 -10.65 18.02 -1.32
C ILE A 143 -11.33 17.95 0.04
N ILE A 144 -10.72 17.32 1.02
CA ILE A 144 -11.27 17.19 2.37
C ILE A 144 -10.22 17.70 3.34
N ASP A 145 -10.57 18.70 4.13
CA ASP A 145 -9.64 19.37 5.05
C ASP A 145 -8.34 19.85 4.38
N GLY A 146 -8.46 20.30 3.12
CA GLY A 146 -7.32 20.75 2.31
C GLY A 146 -6.47 19.65 1.69
N VAL A 147 -6.77 18.37 1.94
CA VAL A 147 -6.07 17.22 1.36
C VAL A 147 -6.83 16.70 0.13
N PRO A 148 -6.17 16.50 -1.04
CA PRO A 148 -6.82 15.97 -2.22
C PRO A 148 -6.96 14.45 -2.13
N TYR A 149 -8.18 13.98 -2.36
CA TYR A 149 -8.55 12.57 -2.42
C TYR A 149 -9.14 12.22 -3.78
N THR A 150 -8.99 10.97 -4.19
CA THR A 150 -9.58 10.37 -5.37
C THR A 150 -10.53 9.26 -4.95
N ARG A 151 -11.72 9.26 -5.54
CA ARG A 151 -12.72 8.21 -5.39
C ARG A 151 -13.07 7.63 -6.75
N VAL A 152 -13.34 6.32 -6.79
CA VAL A 152 -13.75 5.62 -8.02
C VAL A 152 -15.25 5.37 -7.95
N TRP A 153 -15.99 5.90 -8.92
CA TRP A 153 -17.43 5.66 -9.09
C TRP A 153 -17.68 4.80 -10.32
N PHE A 154 -18.71 3.97 -10.24
CA PHE A 154 -19.11 3.05 -11.31
C PHE A 154 -20.44 3.48 -11.89
N TYR A 155 -20.52 3.46 -13.21
CA TYR A 155 -21.70 3.83 -13.95
C TYR A 155 -22.11 2.75 -14.93
N TRP A 156 -23.41 2.64 -15.16
CA TRP A 156 -23.98 1.78 -16.19
C TRP A 156 -24.90 2.59 -17.09
N LEU A 157 -24.77 2.40 -18.39
CA LEU A 157 -25.60 3.03 -19.41
C LEU A 157 -26.86 2.18 -19.59
N TYR A 158 -28.01 2.73 -19.23
CA TYR A 158 -29.29 2.08 -19.38
C TYR A 158 -30.07 2.65 -20.56
N GLU A 159 -30.75 1.77 -21.28
CA GLU A 159 -31.78 2.14 -22.23
C GLU A 159 -33.04 2.66 -21.50
N PRO A 160 -33.82 3.56 -22.14
CA PRO A 160 -35.07 4.03 -21.57
C PRO A 160 -36.06 2.88 -21.40
N ILE A 161 -36.78 2.86 -20.28
CA ILE A 161 -37.89 1.93 -20.06
C ILE A 161 -39.15 2.62 -20.55
N ILE A 162 -39.83 2.00 -21.53
CA ILE A 162 -41.03 2.53 -22.16
C ILE A 162 -42.20 1.58 -21.86
N ASP A 163 -43.37 2.10 -21.51
CA ASP A 163 -44.59 1.30 -21.33
C ASP A 163 -45.25 0.91 -22.66
N ASP A 164 -46.29 0.07 -22.58
CA ASP A 164 -47.05 -0.39 -23.76
C ASP A 164 -47.74 0.75 -24.53
N GLU A 165 -47.91 1.92 -23.89
CA GLU A 165 -48.46 3.14 -24.50
C GLU A 165 -47.40 4.06 -25.11
N GLY A 166 -46.12 3.67 -25.08
CA GLY A 166 -45.02 4.46 -25.63
C GLY A 166 -44.55 5.60 -24.72
N ARG A 167 -44.93 5.62 -23.45
CA ARG A 167 -44.47 6.61 -22.46
C ARG A 167 -43.21 6.11 -21.78
N GLU A 168 -42.25 7.01 -21.64
CA GLU A 168 -41.01 6.74 -20.91
C GLU A 168 -41.30 6.68 -19.40
N LEU A 169 -41.23 5.48 -18.84
CA LEU A 169 -41.34 5.22 -17.40
C LEU A 169 -40.05 5.59 -16.67
N MET A 170 -38.90 5.41 -17.33
CA MET A 170 -37.59 5.78 -16.82
C MET A 170 -36.69 6.22 -17.97
N PRO A 171 -36.04 7.39 -17.86
CA PRO A 171 -35.13 7.86 -18.89
C PRO A 171 -33.94 6.92 -19.08
N GLY A 172 -33.48 6.84 -20.32
CA GLY A 172 -32.19 6.24 -20.63
C GLY A 172 -31.06 7.19 -20.21
N GLY A 173 -29.91 6.62 -19.85
CA GLY A 173 -28.76 7.41 -19.44
C GLY A 173 -27.80 6.67 -18.53
N TRP A 174 -26.82 7.39 -18.05
CA TRP A 174 -25.84 6.89 -17.09
C TRP A 174 -26.43 6.93 -15.69
N TYR A 175 -26.27 5.83 -14.96
CA TYR A 175 -26.65 5.73 -13.56
C TYR A 175 -25.47 5.22 -12.74
N HIS A 176 -25.25 5.81 -11.56
CA HIS A 176 -24.30 5.34 -10.58
C HIS A 176 -24.82 4.03 -9.97
N VAL A 177 -23.99 2.99 -10.09
CA VAL A 177 -24.27 1.61 -9.67
C VAL A 177 -23.28 1.15 -8.59
N PRO A 178 -23.56 0.06 -7.87
CA PRO A 178 -22.60 -0.56 -6.97
C PRO A 178 -21.25 -0.83 -7.65
N PRO A 179 -20.13 -0.85 -6.89
CA PRO A 179 -18.81 -1.10 -7.45
C PRO A 179 -18.73 -2.42 -8.24
N ASP A 180 -18.29 -2.33 -9.51
CA ASP A 180 -17.96 -3.50 -10.33
C ASP A 180 -16.44 -3.75 -10.30
N TYR A 181 -15.99 -4.50 -9.31
CA TYR A 181 -14.57 -4.86 -9.16
C TYR A 181 -14.04 -5.77 -10.28
N THR A 182 -14.90 -6.32 -11.14
CA THR A 182 -14.43 -6.99 -12.38
C THR A 182 -13.95 -5.97 -13.42
N PHE A 183 -14.40 -4.72 -13.31
CA PHE A 183 -13.99 -3.57 -14.09
C PHE A 183 -12.94 -2.71 -13.35
N TRP A 184 -11.93 -3.37 -12.76
CA TRP A 184 -10.81 -2.69 -12.07
C TRP A 184 -9.55 -2.53 -12.94
N GLY A 185 -9.62 -3.04 -14.18
CA GLY A 185 -8.57 -2.89 -15.20
C GLY A 185 -7.76 -4.16 -15.41
N ASN A 186 -6.77 -4.07 -16.29
CA ASN A 186 -5.86 -5.15 -16.57
C ASN A 186 -4.92 -5.39 -15.40
N SER A 187 -4.45 -6.63 -15.27
CA SER A 187 -3.42 -6.97 -14.28
C SER A 187 -2.09 -6.35 -14.66
N GLN A 188 -1.43 -5.76 -13.68
CA GLN A 188 -0.12 -5.15 -13.76
C GLN A 188 0.78 -5.76 -12.70
N LEU A 189 2.09 -5.63 -12.92
CA LEU A 189 3.11 -6.19 -12.04
C LEU A 189 4.24 -5.19 -11.86
N TYR A 190 4.56 -4.89 -10.61
CA TYR A 190 5.84 -4.29 -10.24
C TYR A 190 6.80 -5.42 -9.89
N GLU A 191 8.00 -5.41 -10.44
CA GLU A 191 9.08 -6.36 -10.17
C GLU A 191 10.30 -5.61 -9.61
N GLY A 192 10.60 -5.82 -8.34
CA GLY A 192 11.82 -5.36 -7.66
C GLY A 192 12.75 -6.53 -7.33
N ASP A 193 13.84 -6.23 -6.60
CA ASP A 193 14.85 -7.23 -6.25
C ASP A 193 14.36 -8.21 -5.17
N TYR A 194 13.56 -7.72 -4.21
CA TYR A 194 13.02 -8.49 -3.10
C TYR A 194 11.50 -8.65 -3.15
N VAL A 195 10.82 -7.76 -3.89
CA VAL A 195 9.37 -7.61 -3.85
C VAL A 195 8.75 -7.69 -5.23
N THR A 196 7.64 -8.40 -5.35
CA THR A 196 6.75 -8.33 -6.53
C THR A 196 5.35 -7.91 -6.10
N VAL A 197 4.81 -6.86 -6.72
CA VAL A 197 3.45 -6.37 -6.42
C VAL A 197 2.54 -6.62 -7.61
N ALA A 198 1.53 -7.47 -7.44
CA ALA A 198 0.45 -7.64 -8.39
C ALA A 198 -0.69 -6.67 -8.06
N TYR A 199 -1.02 -5.82 -9.03
CA TYR A 199 -2.08 -4.81 -8.92
C TYR A 199 -2.86 -4.69 -10.24
N ARG A 200 -3.76 -3.71 -10.33
CA ARG A 200 -4.59 -3.47 -11.52
C ARG A 200 -4.43 -2.04 -12.00
N ASP A 201 -4.84 -1.73 -13.23
CA ASP A 201 -4.68 -0.38 -13.81
C ASP A 201 -5.20 0.76 -12.92
N VAL A 202 -6.32 0.57 -12.20
CA VAL A 202 -6.85 1.59 -11.29
C VAL A 202 -5.85 1.93 -10.18
N ASP A 203 -5.07 0.94 -9.74
CA ASP A 203 -4.11 1.00 -8.63
C ASP A 203 -2.69 1.34 -9.09
N ALA A 204 -2.46 1.73 -10.35
CA ALA A 204 -1.11 1.80 -10.92
C ALA A 204 -0.10 2.61 -10.09
N ASP A 205 -0.45 3.84 -9.71
CA ASP A 205 0.42 4.71 -8.91
C ASP A 205 0.64 4.16 -7.50
N PHE A 206 -0.41 3.58 -6.91
CA PHE A 206 -0.34 2.97 -5.59
C PHE A 206 0.55 1.72 -5.59
N GLY A 207 0.33 0.80 -6.54
CA GLY A 207 1.08 -0.44 -6.67
C GLY A 207 2.57 -0.19 -6.94
N ALA A 208 2.90 0.78 -7.79
CA ALA A 208 4.28 1.19 -8.04
C ALA A 208 4.94 1.82 -6.80
N SER A 209 4.24 2.74 -6.11
CA SER A 209 4.77 3.38 -4.89
C SER A 209 4.95 2.39 -3.74
N LEU A 210 4.02 1.45 -3.58
CA LEU A 210 4.07 0.38 -2.58
C LEU A 210 5.24 -0.56 -2.88
N GLY A 211 5.36 -1.02 -4.12
CA GLY A 211 6.43 -1.90 -4.56
C GLY A 211 7.81 -1.29 -4.32
N GLN A 212 8.03 -0.06 -4.79
CA GLN A 212 9.30 0.64 -4.60
C GLN A 212 9.63 0.81 -3.11
N SER A 213 8.66 1.22 -2.30
CA SER A 213 8.88 1.42 -0.87
C SER A 213 9.26 0.11 -0.17
N LEU A 214 8.53 -0.97 -0.44
CA LEU A 214 8.81 -2.27 0.17
C LEU A 214 10.17 -2.82 -0.27
N ASP A 215 10.56 -2.62 -1.53
CA ASP A 215 11.85 -3.06 -2.05
C ASP A 215 13.00 -2.29 -1.36
N ASP A 216 12.90 -0.96 -1.26
CA ASP A 216 13.85 -0.10 -0.56
C ASP A 216 13.95 -0.44 0.93
N TRP A 217 12.82 -0.69 1.59
CA TRP A 217 12.77 -1.09 3.00
C TRP A 217 13.41 -2.45 3.23
N THR A 218 13.14 -3.41 2.35
CA THR A 218 13.72 -4.74 2.44
C THR A 218 15.23 -4.69 2.19
N ALA A 219 15.68 -3.92 1.19
CA ALA A 219 17.09 -3.69 0.94
C ALA A 219 17.81 -3.07 2.15
N PHE A 220 17.19 -2.05 2.80
CA PHE A 220 17.73 -1.46 4.02
C PHE A 220 17.84 -2.49 5.16
N ALA A 221 16.77 -3.27 5.40
CA ALA A 221 16.76 -4.29 6.43
C ALA A 221 17.81 -5.37 6.17
N CYS A 222 18.05 -5.74 4.91
CA CYS A 222 19.11 -6.66 4.52
C CYS A 222 20.53 -6.10 4.66
N GLY A 223 20.70 -4.79 4.83
CA GLY A 223 21.96 -4.21 5.32
C GLY A 223 22.21 -4.46 6.81
N ALA A 224 21.14 -4.63 7.60
CA ALA A 224 21.22 -4.96 9.02
C ALA A 224 21.17 -6.47 9.30
N PHE A 225 20.48 -7.22 8.45
CA PHE A 225 20.13 -8.63 8.63
C PHE A 225 20.79 -9.53 7.59
N ASN A 226 21.00 -10.82 7.91
CA ASN A 226 21.39 -11.77 6.87
C ASN A 226 20.16 -12.22 6.06
N CYS A 227 20.01 -11.67 4.85
CA CYS A 227 18.92 -11.98 3.94
C CYS A 227 19.26 -13.03 2.86
N GLU A 228 20.36 -13.78 2.97
CA GLU A 228 20.75 -14.78 1.96
C GLU A 228 19.64 -15.79 1.62
N ASN A 229 18.78 -16.10 2.59
CA ASN A 229 17.65 -17.03 2.44
C ASN A 229 16.29 -16.34 2.64
N LEU A 230 16.21 -15.02 2.45
CA LEU A 230 14.95 -14.30 2.59
C LEU A 230 13.97 -14.78 1.50
N PRO A 231 12.76 -15.26 1.85
CA PRO A 231 11.74 -15.59 0.87
C PRO A 231 11.33 -14.35 0.06
N HIS A 232 11.07 -14.55 -1.24
CA HIS A 232 10.60 -13.46 -2.09
C HIS A 232 9.25 -12.95 -1.62
N ILE A 233 9.10 -11.64 -1.49
CA ILE A 233 7.89 -11.01 -0.96
C ILE A 233 6.93 -10.74 -2.13
N ARG A 234 5.79 -11.42 -2.12
CA ARG A 234 4.71 -11.20 -3.07
C ARG A 234 3.64 -10.34 -2.42
N VAL A 235 3.17 -9.31 -3.11
CA VAL A 235 2.11 -8.44 -2.62
C VAL A 235 0.93 -8.54 -3.57
N GLN A 236 -0.26 -8.72 -3.03
CA GLN A 236 -1.50 -8.77 -3.80
C GLN A 236 -2.38 -7.58 -3.42
N VAL A 237 -2.48 -6.63 -4.34
CA VAL A 237 -3.41 -5.50 -4.24
C VAL A 237 -4.72 -5.89 -4.89
N ALA A 238 -5.82 -5.82 -4.13
CA ALA A 238 -7.15 -6.12 -4.64
C ALA A 238 -8.21 -5.16 -4.06
N PRO A 239 -9.25 -4.81 -4.83
CA PRO A 239 -10.39 -4.06 -4.32
C PRO A 239 -11.33 -5.03 -3.57
N GLN A 240 -11.08 -5.27 -2.30
CA GLN A 240 -12.01 -5.98 -1.42
C GLN A 240 -12.17 -5.19 -0.13
N ASP A 241 -13.39 -4.70 0.13
CA ASP A 241 -13.74 -3.88 1.31
C ASP A 241 -13.46 -4.55 2.67
N SER A 242 -13.12 -5.85 2.70
CA SER A 242 -12.92 -6.63 3.92
C SER A 242 -11.56 -7.30 4.05
N ARG A 243 -10.61 -7.08 3.13
CA ARG A 243 -9.24 -7.57 3.36
C ARG A 243 -8.53 -6.59 4.30
N GLU A 244 -8.31 -7.03 5.53
CA GLU A 244 -7.36 -6.37 6.40
C GLU A 244 -5.96 -6.51 5.80
N LEU A 245 -5.16 -5.45 5.93
CA LEU A 245 -3.75 -5.49 5.60
C LEU A 245 -3.09 -6.56 6.48
N ALA A 246 -2.66 -7.66 5.87
CA ALA A 246 -2.14 -8.81 6.61
C ALA A 246 -1.32 -9.73 5.72
N TRP A 247 -0.44 -10.52 6.36
CA TRP A 247 0.19 -11.66 5.71
C TRP A 247 -0.85 -12.75 5.46
N ALA A 248 -0.84 -13.33 4.26
CA ALA A 248 -1.62 -14.51 3.96
C ALA A 248 -1.25 -15.65 4.92
N PRO A 249 -2.20 -16.51 5.30
CA PRO A 249 -1.93 -17.61 6.21
C PRO A 249 -0.88 -18.55 5.60
N GLY A 250 0.22 -18.73 6.32
CA GLY A 250 1.38 -19.50 5.89
C GLY A 250 2.48 -19.48 6.94
N ASN A 251 3.41 -20.42 6.86
CA ASN A 251 4.56 -20.49 7.76
C ASN A 251 5.53 -19.32 7.45
N ILE A 252 6.13 -18.69 8.46
CA ILE A 252 7.14 -17.64 8.23
C ILE A 252 8.41 -18.16 7.57
N LEU A 253 8.69 -19.46 7.73
CA LEU A 253 9.81 -20.13 7.09
C LEU A 253 9.44 -20.74 5.72
N SER A 254 8.24 -20.47 5.19
CA SER A 254 7.88 -20.94 3.84
C SER A 254 8.56 -20.13 2.73
N GLU A 255 8.71 -20.75 1.57
CA GLU A 255 9.32 -20.16 0.36
C GLU A 255 8.52 -18.99 -0.22
N GLU A 256 7.27 -18.79 0.20
CA GLU A 256 6.43 -17.69 -0.27
C GLU A 256 5.91 -16.84 0.90
N TRP A 257 6.24 -15.55 0.90
CA TRP A 257 5.58 -14.55 1.73
C TRP A 257 4.59 -13.79 0.88
N VAL A 258 3.31 -13.79 1.26
CA VAL A 258 2.27 -13.08 0.52
C VAL A 258 1.63 -12.04 1.41
N LEU A 259 1.86 -10.75 1.12
CA LEU A 259 1.19 -9.64 1.78
C LEU A 259 -0.10 -9.30 1.03
N LEU A 260 -1.23 -9.31 1.73
CA LEU A 260 -2.53 -8.93 1.18
C LEU A 260 -2.80 -7.47 1.51
N VAL A 261 -3.06 -6.66 0.48
CA VAL A 261 -3.28 -5.23 0.62
C VAL A 261 -4.58 -4.85 -0.08
N SER A 262 -5.44 -4.12 0.62
CA SER A 262 -6.65 -3.58 0.02
C SER A 262 -6.32 -2.35 -0.83
N SER A 263 -6.93 -2.27 -2.01
CA SER A 263 -6.84 -1.06 -2.83
C SER A 263 -7.40 0.13 -2.06
N PRO A 264 -6.64 1.23 -1.89
CA PRO A 264 -7.16 2.44 -1.24
C PRO A 264 -8.27 3.10 -2.08
N PHE A 265 -8.37 2.78 -3.38
CA PHE A 265 -9.38 3.30 -4.29
C PHE A 265 -10.74 2.60 -4.16
N ALA A 266 -10.84 1.52 -3.38
CA ALA A 266 -12.13 0.90 -3.05
C ALA A 266 -13.02 1.83 -2.18
N ASP A 267 -12.39 2.66 -1.33
CA ASP A 267 -13.08 3.73 -0.61
C ASP A 267 -12.61 5.10 -1.10
N ARG A 268 -11.55 5.64 -0.50
CA ARG A 268 -11.02 6.97 -0.80
C ARG A 268 -9.49 6.97 -0.66
N ALA A 269 -8.79 7.15 -1.77
CA ALA A 269 -7.33 7.23 -1.80
C ALA A 269 -6.86 8.68 -1.78
N ARG A 270 -5.71 8.99 -1.18
CA ARG A 270 -5.07 10.31 -1.35
C ARG A 270 -4.55 10.44 -2.78
N SER A 271 -4.89 11.54 -3.45
CA SER A 271 -4.51 11.77 -4.85
C SER A 271 -3.04 12.10 -5.01
N ASP A 272 -2.47 12.81 -4.03
CA ASP A 272 -1.08 13.27 -4.03
C ASP A 272 -0.10 12.19 -3.54
N MET A 273 -0.58 11.29 -2.69
CA MET A 273 0.20 10.22 -2.08
C MET A 273 -0.66 8.97 -1.89
N PRO A 274 -0.91 8.19 -2.97
CA PRO A 274 -1.80 7.02 -2.91
C PRO A 274 -1.38 5.99 -1.86
N PHE A 275 -0.07 5.80 -1.66
CA PHE A 275 0.46 5.08 -0.51
C PHE A 275 0.54 6.03 0.70
N SER A 276 -0.61 6.23 1.34
CA SER A 276 -0.81 7.24 2.38
C SER A 276 0.11 7.03 3.60
N PRO A 277 0.42 8.08 4.39
CA PRO A 277 1.28 7.94 5.58
C PRO A 277 0.83 6.87 6.56
N ASN A 278 -0.48 6.76 6.84
CA ASN A 278 -1.00 5.73 7.75
C ASN A 278 -0.77 4.33 7.20
N LEU A 279 -1.11 4.09 5.92
CA LEU A 279 -0.91 2.80 5.28
C LEU A 279 0.58 2.43 5.19
N ARG A 280 1.46 3.44 5.00
CA ARG A 280 2.92 3.25 5.06
C ARG A 280 3.38 2.76 6.41
N VAL A 281 2.92 3.37 7.50
CA VAL A 281 3.27 2.95 8.87
C VAL A 281 2.76 1.53 9.14
N GLU A 282 1.51 1.24 8.84
CA GLU A 282 0.94 -0.11 9.05
C GLU A 282 1.69 -1.19 8.25
N THR A 283 1.98 -0.90 6.98
CA THR A 283 2.74 -1.82 6.12
C THR A 283 4.19 -1.98 6.59
N ALA A 284 4.84 -0.89 6.98
CA ALA A 284 6.19 -0.90 7.52
C ALA A 284 6.28 -1.74 8.81
N THR A 285 5.30 -1.60 9.71
CA THR A 285 5.21 -2.40 10.94
C THR A 285 5.09 -3.89 10.62
N LEU A 286 4.16 -4.28 9.75
CA LEU A 286 4.01 -5.70 9.37
C LEU A 286 5.26 -6.28 8.70
N LEU A 287 5.95 -5.49 7.88
CA LEU A 287 7.21 -5.90 7.25
C LEU A 287 8.32 -6.06 8.30
N ALA A 288 8.49 -5.06 9.18
CA ALA A 288 9.50 -5.09 10.24
C ALA A 288 9.29 -6.25 11.21
N GLU A 289 8.05 -6.53 11.60
CA GLU A 289 7.67 -7.68 12.43
C GLU A 289 8.03 -8.99 11.74
N ARG A 290 7.66 -9.14 10.47
CA ARG A 290 7.91 -10.37 9.69
C ARG A 290 9.41 -10.62 9.52
N LEU A 291 10.19 -9.59 9.18
CA LEU A 291 11.64 -9.68 9.04
C LEU A 291 12.32 -10.03 10.37
N THR A 292 11.91 -9.38 11.46
CA THR A 292 12.46 -9.65 12.80
C THR A 292 12.13 -11.07 13.25
N ALA A 293 10.89 -11.52 13.05
CA ALA A 293 10.48 -12.89 13.39
C ALA A 293 11.21 -13.94 12.54
N PHE A 294 11.45 -13.67 11.26
CA PHE A 294 12.29 -14.53 10.41
C PHE A 294 13.72 -14.65 10.94
N GLN A 295 14.35 -13.53 11.31
CA GLN A 295 15.70 -13.54 11.88
C GLN A 295 15.79 -14.27 13.22
N ALA A 296 14.73 -14.21 14.02
CA ALA A 296 14.63 -14.96 15.27
C ALA A 296 14.17 -16.41 15.09
N ASN A 297 14.05 -16.90 13.85
CA ASN A 297 13.55 -18.24 13.55
C ASN A 297 12.20 -18.55 14.22
N ASP A 298 11.30 -17.56 14.20
CA ASP A 298 9.94 -17.60 14.78
C ASP A 298 9.88 -17.97 16.28
N GLN A 299 10.97 -17.71 17.01
CA GLN A 299 11.01 -18.03 18.43
C GLN A 299 10.15 -17.07 19.25
N ARG A 300 9.31 -17.63 20.13
CA ARG A 300 8.55 -16.85 21.09
C ARG A 300 9.46 -16.40 22.23
N MET A 301 9.57 -15.08 22.43
CA MET A 301 10.28 -14.50 23.57
C MET A 301 9.51 -14.77 24.86
N LEU A 302 10.22 -15.27 25.88
CA LEU A 302 9.64 -15.71 27.15
C LEU A 302 9.90 -14.71 28.28
N THR A 303 10.99 -13.96 28.19
CA THR A 303 11.32 -12.91 29.15
C THR A 303 10.90 -11.54 28.65
N ILE A 304 10.71 -10.66 29.63
CA ILE A 304 10.43 -9.24 29.43
C ILE A 304 11.56 -8.66 28.56
N ASP A 305 12.84 -8.83 28.93
CA ASP A 305 13.99 -8.21 28.24
C ASP A 305 14.21 -8.75 26.81
N ALA A 306 14.02 -10.04 26.56
CA ALA A 306 14.11 -10.59 25.21
C ALA A 306 13.03 -10.00 24.30
N ASN A 307 11.82 -9.78 24.83
CA ASN A 307 10.75 -9.11 24.09
C ASN A 307 11.08 -7.63 23.82
N TYR A 308 11.73 -6.92 24.74
CA TYR A 308 12.21 -5.56 24.48
C TYR A 308 13.16 -5.52 23.27
N ASN A 309 14.17 -6.38 23.23
CA ASN A 309 15.15 -6.38 22.14
C ASN A 309 14.46 -6.53 20.77
N HIS A 310 13.46 -7.40 20.67
CA HIS A 310 12.65 -7.56 19.46
C HIS A 310 11.87 -6.30 19.09
N GLN A 311 11.12 -5.75 20.06
CA GLN A 311 10.29 -4.58 19.83
C GLN A 311 11.12 -3.33 19.51
N ALA A 312 12.30 -3.19 20.12
CA ALA A 312 13.23 -2.10 19.85
C ALA A 312 13.72 -2.14 18.40
N VAL A 313 14.08 -3.32 17.88
CA VAL A 313 14.51 -3.48 16.47
C VAL A 313 13.34 -3.24 15.51
N ILE A 314 12.13 -3.72 15.81
CA ILE A 314 10.93 -3.42 15.00
C ILE A 314 10.69 -1.92 14.95
N THR A 315 10.71 -1.24 16.10
CA THR A 315 10.49 0.21 16.23
C THR A 315 11.55 1.01 15.46
N TRP A 316 12.80 0.56 15.51
CA TRP A 316 13.91 1.12 14.75
C TRP A 316 13.73 0.97 13.23
N LEU A 317 13.40 -0.24 12.75
CA LEU A 317 13.13 -0.51 11.34
C LEU A 317 11.98 0.36 10.81
N VAL A 318 10.86 0.43 11.54
CA VAL A 318 9.71 1.27 11.16
C VAL A 318 10.14 2.74 11.02
N GLY A 319 10.90 3.27 12.00
CA GLY A 319 11.43 4.63 11.95
C GLY A 319 12.24 4.90 10.69
N HIS A 320 13.11 3.97 10.30
CA HIS A 320 13.88 4.07 9.06
C HIS A 320 13.03 3.93 7.79
N PHE A 321 12.08 3.00 7.76
CA PHE A 321 11.21 2.75 6.61
C PHE A 321 10.37 3.98 6.26
N VAL A 322 9.71 4.58 7.26
CA VAL A 322 8.82 5.73 7.03
C VAL A 322 9.47 7.08 7.32
N GLN A 323 10.76 7.09 7.67
CA GLN A 323 11.56 8.29 7.97
C GLN A 323 10.98 9.15 9.09
N ILE A 324 10.52 8.50 10.17
CA ILE A 324 10.04 9.16 11.38
C ILE A 324 10.96 8.82 12.56
N ASN A 325 11.07 9.75 13.50
CA ASN A 325 11.73 9.46 14.76
C ASN A 325 10.79 8.67 15.67
N THR A 326 11.08 7.40 15.88
CA THR A 326 10.31 6.50 16.75
C THR A 326 10.83 6.46 18.19
N GLY A 327 11.92 7.18 18.51
CA GLY A 327 12.55 7.14 19.83
C GLY A 327 13.34 5.85 20.10
N ALA A 328 13.78 5.12 19.07
CA ALA A 328 14.54 3.87 19.19
C ALA A 328 16.03 4.09 19.57
N HIS A 329 16.27 4.90 20.61
CA HIS A 329 17.59 5.38 21.03
C HIS A 329 18.60 4.25 21.29
N PHE A 330 18.16 3.15 21.90
CA PHE A 330 18.98 1.99 22.16
C PHE A 330 19.53 1.35 20.89
N ILE A 331 18.69 1.09 19.89
CA ILE A 331 19.14 0.49 18.62
C ILE A 331 19.94 1.49 17.79
N ASP A 332 19.57 2.77 17.79
CA ASP A 332 20.33 3.82 17.12
C ASP A 332 21.77 3.92 17.66
N SER A 333 21.93 3.93 18.98
CA SER A 333 23.25 3.96 19.63
C SER A 333 24.03 2.65 19.42
N LEU A 334 23.35 1.50 19.41
CA LEU A 334 23.95 0.20 19.08
C LEU A 334 24.50 0.20 17.64
N VAL A 335 23.72 0.65 16.67
CA VAL A 335 24.13 0.72 15.27
C VAL A 335 25.26 1.73 15.08
N ALA A 336 25.19 2.89 15.74
CA ALA A 336 26.22 3.91 15.67
C ALA A 336 27.57 3.45 16.26
N GLY A 337 27.54 2.70 17.37
CA GLY A 337 28.75 2.22 18.06
C GLY A 337 29.35 0.94 17.48
N TYR A 338 28.51 0.02 16.99
CA TYR A 338 28.89 -1.35 16.66
C TYR A 338 28.58 -1.76 15.21
N GLY A 339 28.01 -0.84 14.42
CA GLY A 339 27.67 -1.05 13.01
C GLY A 339 26.26 -1.59 12.80
N GLN A 340 25.75 -1.44 11.57
CA GLN A 340 24.36 -1.79 11.22
C GLN A 340 24.01 -3.26 11.44
N SER A 341 24.97 -4.17 11.25
CA SER A 341 24.79 -5.60 11.49
C SER A 341 24.55 -5.96 12.96
N ALA A 342 24.90 -5.08 13.91
CA ALA A 342 24.71 -5.32 15.34
C ALA A 342 23.22 -5.48 15.70
N ALA A 343 22.32 -4.76 15.03
CA ALA A 343 20.88 -4.90 15.20
C ALA A 343 20.39 -6.31 14.79
N GLY A 344 20.89 -6.85 13.67
CA GLY A 344 20.59 -8.21 13.23
C GLY A 344 21.18 -9.29 14.14
N GLU A 345 22.42 -9.09 14.58
CA GLU A 345 23.07 -9.99 15.54
C GLU A 345 22.33 -10.05 16.88
N LEU A 346 21.82 -8.91 17.36
CA LEU A 346 21.00 -8.85 18.56
C LEU A 346 19.81 -9.80 18.43
N ILE A 347 19.02 -9.71 17.36
CA ILE A 347 17.83 -10.56 17.18
C ILE A 347 18.22 -12.02 16.98
N ARG A 348 19.20 -12.30 16.13
CA ARG A 348 19.59 -13.67 15.79
C ARG A 348 20.15 -14.44 16.98
N ARG A 349 20.88 -13.75 17.86
CA ARG A 349 21.56 -14.39 18.99
C ARG A 349 20.76 -14.34 20.29
N THR A 350 19.78 -13.44 20.44
CA THR A 350 18.96 -13.32 21.66
C THR A 350 18.19 -14.62 21.91
N PRO A 351 18.51 -15.39 22.96
CA PRO A 351 17.70 -16.55 23.31
C PRO A 351 16.33 -16.11 23.85
N PRO A 352 15.29 -16.99 23.80
CA PRO A 352 13.96 -16.67 24.33
C PRO A 352 13.94 -16.26 25.81
N THR A 353 14.95 -16.67 26.56
CA THR A 353 15.11 -16.39 28.00
C THR A 353 16.15 -15.30 28.28
N ALA A 354 16.58 -14.54 27.26
CA ALA A 354 17.60 -13.51 27.43
C ALA A 354 17.17 -12.45 28.43
N ASP A 355 18.14 -11.89 29.09
CA ASP A 355 18.02 -10.72 29.94
C ASP A 355 18.84 -9.57 29.36
N SER A 356 18.75 -8.38 29.97
CA SER A 356 19.54 -7.22 29.56
C SER A 356 21.07 -7.47 29.56
N GLY A 357 21.59 -8.40 30.36
CA GLY A 357 23.01 -8.73 30.38
C GLY A 357 23.51 -9.38 29.09
N PHE A 358 22.61 -10.01 28.33
CA PHE A 358 22.93 -10.59 27.03
C PHE A 358 23.49 -9.57 26.02
N ILE A 359 23.14 -8.28 26.17
CA ILE A 359 23.61 -7.21 25.28
C ILE A 359 25.16 -7.12 25.28
N SER A 360 25.81 -7.44 26.42
CA SER A 360 27.28 -7.48 26.50
C SER A 360 27.92 -8.53 25.60
N GLU A 361 27.20 -9.60 25.24
CA GLU A 361 27.68 -10.61 24.30
C GLU A 361 27.64 -10.13 22.84
N ILE A 362 26.82 -9.12 22.55
CA ILE A 362 26.70 -8.49 21.24
C ILE A 362 27.74 -7.38 21.09
N THR A 363 27.87 -6.52 22.10
CA THR A 363 28.81 -5.40 22.09
C THR A 363 30.25 -5.81 22.35
N GLY A 364 30.46 -6.93 23.07
CA GLY A 364 31.77 -7.33 23.58
C GLY A 364 32.28 -6.45 24.72
N ALA A 365 31.42 -5.61 25.31
CA ALA A 365 31.74 -4.69 26.39
C ALA A 365 30.73 -4.82 27.55
N PRO A 366 31.14 -4.58 28.81
CA PRO A 366 30.22 -4.41 29.94
C PRO A 366 29.14 -3.36 29.63
N LEU A 367 27.93 -3.53 30.19
CA LEU A 367 26.81 -2.64 29.83
C LEU A 367 27.05 -1.17 30.17
N ASP A 368 27.80 -0.88 31.23
CA ASP A 368 28.18 0.46 31.65
C ASP A 368 29.29 1.09 30.80
N GLU A 369 30.09 0.28 30.12
CA GLU A 369 31.12 0.73 29.17
C GLU A 369 30.65 0.67 27.70
N SER A 370 29.46 0.12 27.46
CA SER A 370 28.93 -0.14 26.11
C SER A 370 28.63 1.13 25.29
N GLY A 371 28.50 2.28 25.95
CA GLY A 371 28.16 3.55 25.29
C GLY A 371 26.75 3.60 24.70
N LEU A 372 25.87 2.67 25.08
CA LEU A 372 24.50 2.59 24.61
C LEU A 372 23.60 3.62 25.30
N ASP A 373 22.60 4.11 24.57
CA ASP A 373 21.56 5.00 25.08
C ASP A 373 20.39 4.18 25.63
N TRP A 374 20.23 4.20 26.94
CA TRP A 374 19.27 3.35 27.65
C TRP A 374 17.90 4.01 27.88
N ARG A 375 17.65 5.20 27.31
CA ARG A 375 16.42 5.97 27.55
C ARG A 375 15.14 5.20 27.23
N ASP A 376 15.04 4.63 26.04
CA ASP A 376 13.85 3.88 25.63
C ASP A 376 13.76 2.52 26.34
N PHE A 377 14.90 1.89 26.68
CA PHE A 377 14.91 0.70 27.53
C PHE A 377 14.33 0.95 28.92
N PHE A 378 14.75 2.04 29.60
CA PHE A 378 14.23 2.39 30.92
C PHE A 378 12.78 2.86 30.86
N THR A 379 12.40 3.58 29.81
CA THR A 379 10.99 3.90 29.53
C THR A 379 10.16 2.63 29.46
N TRP A 380 10.62 1.65 28.69
CA TRP A 380 9.93 0.38 28.57
C TRP A 380 9.88 -0.38 29.90
N ARG A 381 10.96 -0.42 30.70
CA ARG A 381 10.97 -1.06 32.03
C ARG A 381 9.90 -0.49 32.94
N LEU A 382 9.76 0.84 32.96
CA LEU A 382 8.75 1.53 33.77
C LEU A 382 7.32 1.23 33.27
N ARG A 383 7.12 1.08 31.95
CA ARG A 383 5.83 0.61 31.41
C ARG A 383 5.52 -0.84 31.80
N GLN A 384 6.53 -1.72 31.83
CA GLN A 384 6.36 -3.10 32.29
C GLN A 384 6.01 -3.17 33.77
N GLU A 385 6.57 -2.28 34.60
CA GLU A 385 6.22 -2.15 36.01
C GLU A 385 4.70 -1.92 36.19
N TYR A 386 4.14 -0.96 35.45
CA TYR A 386 2.70 -0.69 35.44
C TYR A 386 1.88 -1.88 34.92
N ALA A 387 2.29 -2.47 33.79
CA ALA A 387 1.56 -3.59 33.18
C ALA A 387 1.52 -4.85 34.07
N LEU A 388 2.59 -5.13 34.81
CA LEU A 388 2.64 -6.25 35.76
C LEU A 388 1.79 -5.98 37.00
N TRP A 389 1.75 -4.73 37.47
CA TRP A 389 0.86 -4.31 38.54
C TRP A 389 -0.62 -4.46 38.15
N GLU A 390 -1.00 -3.98 36.97
CA GLU A 390 -2.38 -4.09 36.47
C GLU A 390 -2.86 -5.56 36.40
N ARG A 391 -1.95 -6.48 36.07
CA ARG A 391 -2.21 -7.93 36.00
C ARG A 391 -2.12 -8.66 37.35
N GLY A 392 -1.71 -7.98 38.43
CA GLY A 392 -1.53 -8.60 39.74
C GLY A 392 -0.31 -9.54 39.84
N LEU A 393 0.66 -9.42 38.94
CA LEU A 393 1.81 -10.32 38.83
C LEU A 393 2.99 -9.85 39.71
N MET A 394 2.83 -9.94 41.03
CA MET A 394 3.82 -9.46 42.02
C MET A 394 5.21 -10.09 41.86
N ASN A 395 5.31 -11.39 41.55
CA ASN A 395 6.61 -12.04 41.47
C ASN A 395 7.43 -11.50 40.30
N ASP A 396 6.82 -11.39 39.12
CA ASP A 396 7.46 -10.84 37.92
C ASP A 396 7.77 -9.35 38.12
N TYR A 397 6.88 -8.62 38.79
CA TYR A 397 7.10 -7.23 39.16
C TYR A 397 8.36 -7.05 40.02
N LEU A 398 8.54 -7.89 41.05
CA LEU A 398 9.70 -7.84 41.92
C LEU A 398 11.00 -8.27 41.22
N MET A 399 10.94 -8.90 40.04
CA MET A 399 12.14 -9.19 39.23
C MET A 399 12.69 -7.95 38.52
N LEU A 400 11.92 -6.85 38.43
CA LEU A 400 12.39 -5.57 37.87
C LEU A 400 13.29 -4.78 38.84
N TYR A 401 13.37 -5.19 40.10
CA TYR A 401 14.05 -4.48 41.18
C TYR A 401 15.31 -5.19 41.65
N ASP A 402 16.25 -4.43 42.20
CA ASP A 402 17.45 -4.99 42.84
C ASP A 402 17.05 -5.86 44.04
N GLY A 403 17.17 -7.18 43.83
CA GLY A 403 16.85 -8.18 44.85
C GLY A 403 17.89 -8.31 45.96
N GLY A 404 19.07 -7.71 45.80
CA GLY A 404 20.18 -7.77 46.75
C GLY A 404 20.00 -6.84 47.96
N ASP A 405 19.19 -5.79 47.84
CA ASP A 405 18.85 -4.88 48.95
C ASP A 405 17.42 -5.15 49.47
N PRO A 406 17.26 -5.62 50.72
CA PRO A 406 15.95 -5.84 51.32
C PRO A 406 15.06 -4.59 51.36
N ASN A 407 15.65 -3.39 51.47
CA ASN A 407 14.90 -2.13 51.51
C ASN A 407 14.29 -1.80 50.14
N ILE A 408 15.04 -2.03 49.05
CA ILE A 408 14.54 -1.83 47.69
C ILE A 408 13.38 -2.79 47.42
N ARG A 409 13.52 -4.08 47.76
CA ARG A 409 12.43 -5.05 47.59
C ARG A 409 11.20 -4.71 48.45
N GLN A 410 11.39 -4.25 49.68
CA GLN A 410 10.28 -3.87 50.55
C GLN A 410 9.56 -2.62 50.00
N GLY A 411 10.31 -1.60 49.56
CA GLY A 411 9.75 -0.41 48.91
C GLY A 411 9.00 -0.73 47.62
N ALA A 412 9.48 -1.69 46.82
CA ALA A 412 8.78 -2.18 45.64
C ALA A 412 7.43 -2.83 45.99
N ARG A 413 7.37 -3.67 47.03
CA ARG A 413 6.10 -4.25 47.50
C ARG A 413 5.12 -3.18 47.97
N GLU A 414 5.59 -2.20 48.74
CA GLU A 414 4.77 -1.09 49.21
C GLU A 414 4.27 -0.20 48.05
N ARG A 415 5.06 -0.06 46.98
CA ARG A 415 4.63 0.63 45.76
C ARG A 415 3.54 -0.16 45.04
N PHE A 416 3.73 -1.47 44.87
CA PHE A 416 2.73 -2.35 44.27
C PHE A 416 1.40 -2.33 45.04
N GLU A 417 1.46 -2.36 46.38
CA GLU A 417 0.28 -2.34 47.26
C GLU A 417 -0.44 -0.98 47.24
N ARG A 418 0.29 0.13 47.14
CA ARG A 418 -0.30 1.48 47.08
C ARG A 418 -0.97 1.79 45.74
N GLY A 419 -0.61 1.06 44.69
CA GLY A 419 -1.03 1.36 43.33
C GLY A 419 0.01 2.22 42.61
N ILE A 420 0.09 2.00 41.30
CA ILE A 420 1.01 2.71 40.41
C ILE A 420 0.15 3.61 39.53
N GLU A 421 0.45 4.90 39.54
CA GLU A 421 -0.23 5.84 38.65
C GLU A 421 0.05 5.44 37.20
N SER A 422 -1.03 5.32 36.40
CA SER A 422 -0.90 5.11 34.97
C SER A 422 -0.36 6.40 34.35
N GLY A 423 0.88 6.37 33.86
CA GLY A 423 1.44 7.48 33.11
C GLY A 423 2.09 6.98 31.84
N GLU A 424 1.91 7.73 30.75
CA GLU A 424 2.83 7.67 29.62
C GLU A 424 4.17 8.27 30.06
N TRP A 425 4.88 7.54 30.93
CA TRP A 425 6.19 7.94 31.40
C TRP A 425 7.20 7.79 30.28
N GLU A 426 8.08 8.76 30.16
CA GLU A 426 9.18 8.76 29.20
C GLU A 426 10.48 9.19 29.87
N VAL A 427 11.54 8.41 29.70
CA VAL A 427 12.87 8.75 30.19
C VAL A 427 13.54 9.69 29.19
N VAL A 428 13.65 10.96 29.56
CA VAL A 428 14.19 12.01 28.67
C VAL A 428 15.71 12.10 28.72
N SER A 429 16.33 11.68 29.83
CA SER A 429 17.78 11.65 29.97
C SER A 429 18.25 10.58 30.96
N VAL A 430 19.45 10.07 30.74
CA VAL A 430 20.14 9.12 31.63
C VAL A 430 21.50 9.71 31.98
N GLY A 431 21.71 10.02 33.27
CA GLY A 431 22.98 10.47 33.80
C GLY A 431 23.69 9.37 34.58
N THR A 432 25.02 9.35 34.58
CA THR A 432 25.80 8.48 35.48
C THR A 432 25.81 9.04 36.89
N THR A 433 25.66 8.18 37.90
CA THR A 433 25.88 8.57 39.31
C THR A 433 27.17 7.96 39.85
N SER A 434 27.60 8.40 41.02
CA SER A 434 28.67 7.71 41.75
C SER A 434 28.29 6.24 41.96
N PRO A 435 29.24 5.29 41.85
CA PRO A 435 28.99 3.90 42.19
C PRO A 435 28.47 3.76 43.63
N THR A 436 27.70 2.70 43.88
CA THR A 436 27.27 2.35 45.24
C THR A 436 28.45 2.03 46.14
N ALA A 437 28.22 1.95 47.45
CA ALA A 437 29.25 1.62 48.43
C ALA A 437 29.95 0.26 48.20
N ASP A 438 29.30 -0.66 47.47
CA ASP A 438 29.82 -1.95 47.03
C ASP A 438 30.37 -1.96 45.59
N GLY A 439 30.54 -0.76 44.99
CA GLY A 439 31.22 -0.56 43.72
C GLY A 439 30.39 -0.86 42.47
N GLN A 440 29.08 -1.11 42.59
CA GLN A 440 28.22 -1.33 41.42
C GLN A 440 27.85 -0.02 40.73
N THR A 441 27.78 -0.05 39.40
CA THR A 441 27.41 1.11 38.58
C THR A 441 25.93 1.46 38.77
N GLN A 442 25.64 2.76 38.84
CA GLN A 442 24.29 3.31 38.91
C GLN A 442 24.09 4.41 37.87
N VAL A 443 22.86 4.51 37.39
CA VAL A 443 22.41 5.57 36.50
C VAL A 443 21.13 6.20 37.04
N LEU A 444 21.02 7.51 36.83
CA LEU A 444 19.88 8.32 37.19
C LEU A 444 19.08 8.63 35.92
N ALA A 445 17.92 8.02 35.79
CA ALA A 445 16.96 8.30 34.73
C ALA A 445 16.06 9.46 35.16
N THR A 446 16.01 10.53 34.36
CA THR A 446 15.00 11.58 34.50
C THR A 446 13.79 11.19 33.68
N VAL A 447 12.65 11.02 34.36
CA VAL A 447 11.37 10.60 33.78
C VAL A 447 10.45 11.80 33.69
N ALA A 448 9.90 12.08 32.52
CA ALA A 448 8.83 13.04 32.31
C ALA A 448 7.46 12.36 32.40
N THR A 449 6.50 13.07 32.98
CA THR A 449 5.07 12.70 32.98
C THR A 449 4.32 13.46 31.89
N PRO A 450 3.07 13.06 31.56
CA PRO A 450 2.23 13.80 30.61
C PRO A 450 1.99 15.26 31.01
N ASP A 451 2.06 15.59 32.30
CA ASP A 451 1.88 16.93 32.84
C ASP A 451 3.19 17.76 32.85
N GLU A 452 4.22 17.31 32.13
CA GLU A 452 5.57 17.89 32.06
C GLU A 452 6.31 17.94 33.42
N GLU A 453 5.81 17.25 34.44
CA GLU A 453 6.54 17.08 35.69
C GLU A 453 7.65 16.04 35.50
N THR A 454 8.83 16.31 36.06
CA THR A 454 9.95 15.36 36.02
C THR A 454 10.24 14.79 37.39
N PHE A 455 10.46 13.48 37.45
CA PHE A 455 10.99 12.80 38.62
C PHE A 455 12.20 11.95 38.25
N GLN A 456 12.94 11.50 39.26
CA GLN A 456 14.15 10.72 39.07
C GLN A 456 13.96 9.28 39.52
N VAL A 457 14.50 8.35 38.73
CA VAL A 457 14.53 6.91 39.03
C VAL A 457 15.97 6.44 38.92
N VAL A 458 16.47 5.79 39.97
CA VAL A 458 17.79 5.17 39.95
C VAL A 458 17.67 3.75 39.42
N PHE A 459 18.49 3.44 38.41
CA PHE A 459 18.74 2.07 37.97
C PHE A 459 20.16 1.68 38.36
N ARG A 460 20.33 0.41 38.69
CA ARG A 460 21.58 -0.16 39.15
C ARG A 460 21.92 -1.38 38.30
N LEU A 461 23.19 -1.48 37.92
CA LEU A 461 23.71 -2.65 37.24
C LEU A 461 24.03 -3.71 38.30
N VAL A 462 23.33 -4.84 38.27
CA VAL A 462 23.53 -5.97 39.20
C VAL A 462 23.68 -7.23 38.38
N ASN A 463 24.80 -7.95 38.55
CA ASN A 463 25.12 -9.13 37.74
C ASN A 463 24.99 -8.90 36.23
N ASN A 464 25.32 -7.69 35.76
CA ASN A 464 25.16 -7.26 34.36
C ASN A 464 23.70 -7.03 33.92
N HIS A 465 22.76 -6.85 34.83
CA HIS A 465 21.38 -6.50 34.51
C HIS A 465 21.03 -5.13 35.07
N TRP A 466 20.31 -4.33 34.29
CA TRP A 466 19.76 -3.08 34.80
C TRP A 466 18.48 -3.34 35.58
N LEU A 467 18.53 -3.06 36.89
CA LEU A 467 17.43 -3.22 37.83
C LEU A 467 17.08 -1.89 38.49
N ARG A 468 15.81 -1.68 38.79
CA ARG A 468 15.36 -0.47 39.50
C ARG A 468 15.84 -0.50 40.95
N ALA A 469 16.39 0.62 41.41
CA ALA A 469 16.95 0.78 42.74
C ALA A 469 16.29 1.87 43.60
N SER A 470 15.40 2.70 43.05
CA SER A 470 14.60 3.68 43.81
C SER A 470 13.26 4.02 43.15
#